data_AF-S4P5U3-F1
#
_entry.id   AF-S4P5U3-F1
#
_cell.length_a   1.000
_cell.length_b   1.000
_cell.length_c   1.000
_cell.angle_alpha   90.00
_cell.angle_beta   90.00
_cell.angle_gamma   90.00
#
_symmetry.space_group_name_H-M   'P 1'
#
loop_
_entity.id
_entity.type
_entity.pdbx_description
1 polymer ?
#
loop_
_entity_poly.entity_id
_entity_poly.type
_entity_poly.pdbx_seq_one_letter_code
_entity_poly.pdbx_strand_id
1 'polypeptide(L)'
;LILSKNFSTRELLKEAYCRTKLKCRSKKLPQDVNPQGVFACNELDLSEVKVYGFDYDYTLAHYKPSLEHLLYNLGRDMLLDKYKYPPEISKL
;
A
#
# COMPACT_ATOMS: atom_id res chain seq x y z
N LEU A 1 -24.95 14.41 -25.24
CA LEU A 1 -24.20 13.14 -25.38
C LEU A 1 -23.35 12.94 -24.14
N ILE A 2 -23.86 12.22 -23.15
CA ILE A 2 -23.08 11.84 -21.96
C ILE A 2 -22.14 10.73 -22.44
N LEU A 3 -20.85 11.02 -22.52
CA LEU A 3 -19.81 10.03 -22.76
C LEU A 3 -19.96 8.93 -21.71
N SER A 4 -20.41 7.75 -22.14
CA SER A 4 -20.39 6.53 -21.34
C SER A 4 -18.96 6.29 -20.87
N LYS A 5 -18.66 6.68 -19.62
CA LYS A 5 -17.45 6.22 -18.95
C LYS A 5 -17.60 4.70 -18.81
N ASN A 6 -16.77 3.95 -19.53
CA ASN A 6 -16.69 2.51 -19.39
C ASN A 6 -16.11 2.19 -18.00
N PHE A 7 -16.97 2.10 -16.99
CA PHE A 7 -16.57 1.68 -15.66
C PHE A 7 -16.31 0.17 -15.65
N SER A 8 -15.22 -0.25 -15.00
CA SER A 8 -14.90 -1.67 -14.84
C SER A 8 -15.94 -2.33 -13.95
N THR A 9 -16.40 -3.53 -14.33
CA THR A 9 -17.41 -4.25 -13.53
C THR A 9 -16.81 -4.76 -12.23
N ARG A 10 -17.66 -4.98 -11.22
CA ARG A 10 -17.25 -5.54 -9.92
C ARG A 10 -16.53 -6.87 -10.08
N GLU A 11 -17.02 -7.70 -11.00
CA GLU A 11 -16.50 -9.03 -11.30
C GLU A 11 -15.08 -8.93 -11.88
N LEU A 12 -14.86 -8.03 -12.83
CA LEU A 12 -13.54 -7.79 -13.43
C LEU A 12 -12.53 -7.28 -12.39
N LEU A 13 -12.94 -6.34 -11.54
CA LEU A 13 -12.08 -5.84 -10.46
C LEU A 13 -11.74 -6.93 -9.44
N LYS A 14 -12.73 -7.77 -9.08
CA LYS A 14 -12.54 -8.90 -8.16
C LYS A 14 -11.60 -9.96 -8.76
N GLU A 15 -11.75 -10.27 -10.05
CA GLU A 15 -10.86 -11.17 -10.77
C GLU A 15 -9.43 -10.62 -10.81
N ALA A 16 -9.25 -9.35 -11.16
CA ALA A 16 -7.95 -8.69 -11.19
C ALA A 16 -7.26 -8.70 -9.82
N TYR A 17 -8.01 -8.44 -8.74
CA TYR A 17 -7.54 -8.56 -7.37
C TYR A 17 -7.10 -10.00 -7.05
N CYS A 18 -7.94 -10.99 -7.31
CA CYS A 18 -7.65 -12.40 -7.05
C CYS A 18 -6.41 -12.87 -7.80
N ARG A 19 -6.30 -12.55 -9.09
CA ARG A 19 -5.14 -12.88 -9.93
C ARG A 19 -3.85 -12.27 -9.39
N THR A 20 -3.89 -11.00 -9.01
CA THR A 20 -2.73 -10.29 -8.43
C THR A 20 -2.34 -10.90 -7.08
N LYS A 21 -3.30 -11.19 -6.22
CA LYS A 21 -3.09 -11.84 -4.92
C LYS A 21 -2.44 -13.22 -5.06
N LEU A 22 -2.90 -14.02 -6.02
CA LEU A 22 -2.32 -15.32 -6.33
C LEU A 22 -0.87 -15.18 -6.81
N LYS A 23 -0.61 -14.25 -7.74
CA LYS A 23 0.75 -13.97 -8.24
C LYS A 23 1.71 -13.52 -7.12
N CYS A 24 1.23 -12.72 -6.16
CA CYS A 24 2.05 -12.33 -5.01
C CYS A 24 2.36 -13.53 -4.11
N ARG A 25 1.37 -14.37 -3.83
CA ARG A 25 1.52 -15.56 -2.99
C ARG A 25 2.36 -16.66 -3.63
N SER A 26 2.42 -16.74 -4.96
CA SER A 26 3.23 -17.73 -5.66
C SER A 26 4.73 -17.41 -5.66
N LYS A 27 5.13 -16.20 -5.26
CA LYS A 27 6.54 -15.84 -5.14
C LYS A 27 7.15 -16.56 -3.93
N LYS A 28 8.20 -17.35 -4.16
CA LYS A 28 9.03 -17.88 -3.08
C LYS A 28 9.93 -16.77 -2.56
N LEU A 29 9.79 -16.42 -1.29
CA LEU A 29 10.75 -15.55 -0.62
C LEU A 29 12.07 -16.31 -0.42
N PRO A 30 13.22 -15.63 -0.40
CA PRO A 30 14.47 -16.26 -0.01
C PRO A 30 14.31 -16.82 1.42
N GLN A 31 14.84 -18.01 1.65
CA GLN A 31 14.58 -18.77 2.89
C GLN A 31 15.23 -18.13 4.12
N ASP A 32 16.36 -17.45 3.93
CA ASP A 32 17.17 -16.85 4.99
C ASP A 32 17.46 -15.37 4.71
N VAL A 33 16.41 -14.53 4.68
CA VAL A 33 16.59 -13.08 4.63
C VAL A 33 16.85 -12.58 6.05
N ASN A 34 18.04 -12.03 6.29
CA ASN A 34 18.33 -11.36 7.55
C ASN A 34 17.42 -10.12 7.71
N PRO A 35 16.55 -10.05 8.74
CA PRO A 35 15.67 -8.90 8.96
C PRO A 35 16.41 -7.58 9.24
N GLN A 36 17.68 -7.66 9.64
CA GLN A 36 18.56 -6.50 9.87
C GLN A 36 19.60 -6.33 8.75
N GLY A 37 19.50 -7.12 7.68
CA GLY A 37 20.41 -7.04 6.55
C GLY A 37 20.26 -5.71 5.81
N VAL A 38 21.39 -5.11 5.44
CA VAL A 38 21.43 -3.96 4.53
C VAL A 38 21.68 -4.50 3.12
N PHE A 39 20.73 -4.30 2.21
CA PHE A 39 20.80 -4.79 0.83
C PHE A 39 21.21 -3.65 -0.11
N ALA A 40 22.32 -3.84 -0.82
CA ALA A 40 22.81 -2.88 -1.80
C ALA A 40 22.24 -3.20 -3.19
N CYS A 41 21.61 -2.22 -3.82
CA CYS A 41 21.23 -2.31 -5.24
C CYS A 41 22.38 -1.89 -6.16
N ASN A 42 23.24 -0.98 -5.69
CA ASN A 42 24.42 -0.46 -6.37
C ASN A 42 25.58 -0.36 -5.38
N GLU A 43 26.80 -0.20 -5.89
CA GLU A 43 27.97 0.11 -5.08
C GLU A 43 27.84 1.52 -4.46
N LEU A 44 28.15 1.64 -3.16
CA LEU A 44 28.11 2.88 -2.40
C LEU A 44 29.22 2.86 -1.35
N ASP A 45 30.14 3.83 -1.42
CA ASP A 45 31.14 4.03 -0.37
C ASP A 45 30.61 4.99 0.69
N LEU A 46 30.33 4.46 1.88
CA LEU A 46 29.85 5.26 3.01
C LEU A 46 30.92 6.20 3.58
N SER A 47 32.21 6.00 3.26
CA SER A 47 33.29 6.87 3.71
C SER A 47 33.22 8.28 3.07
N GLU A 48 32.66 8.37 1.87
CA GLU A 48 32.46 9.61 1.14
C GLU A 48 31.22 10.39 1.60
N VAL A 49 30.26 9.71 2.24
CA VAL A 49 29.01 10.33 2.74
C VAL A 49 29.29 11.12 4.02
N LYS A 50 29.03 12.43 4.00
CA LYS A 50 29.26 13.33 5.14
C LYS A 50 28.01 13.71 5.93
N VAL A 51 26.84 13.59 5.30
CA VAL A 51 25.56 13.96 5.90
C VAL A 51 24.54 12.87 5.60
N TYR A 52 23.81 12.47 6.64
CA TYR A 52 22.73 11.49 6.54
C TYR A 52 21.41 12.18 6.81
N GLY A 53 20.55 12.23 5.80
CA GLY A 53 19.17 12.68 5.94
C GLY A 53 18.27 11.48 6.20
N PHE A 54 17.38 11.60 7.18
CA PHE A 54 16.34 10.62 7.46
C PHE A 54 14.98 11.27 7.27
N ASP A 55 14.10 10.61 6.52
CA ASP A 55 12.68 10.94 6.57
C ASP A 55 12.11 10.60 7.95
N TYR A 56 11.00 11.23 8.33
CA TYR A 56 10.42 11.03 9.65
C TYR A 56 9.42 9.87 9.66
N ASP A 57 8.30 10.01 8.96
CA ASP A 57 7.22 9.04 8.99
C ASP A 57 7.61 7.73 8.28
N TYR A 58 7.36 6.59 8.92
CA TYR A 58 7.71 5.25 8.42
C TYR A 58 9.22 4.98 8.22
N THR A 59 10.09 5.95 8.52
CA THR A 59 11.56 5.74 8.57
C THR A 59 12.05 5.78 10.02
N LEU A 60 11.99 6.94 10.68
CA LEU A 60 12.31 7.05 12.11
C LEU A 60 11.11 6.69 12.99
N ALA A 61 9.92 7.18 12.64
CA ALA A 61 8.69 6.88 13.35
C ALA A 61 8.07 5.59 12.81
N HIS A 62 8.22 4.50 13.56
CA HIS A 62 7.56 3.24 13.27
C HIS A 62 6.15 3.23 13.87
N TYR A 63 5.15 3.30 12.99
CA TYR A 63 3.75 3.27 13.40
C TYR A 63 3.26 1.84 13.66
N LYS A 64 2.28 1.72 14.55
CA LYS A 64 1.58 0.45 14.77
C LYS A 64 0.66 0.15 13.57
N PRO A 65 0.39 -1.13 13.26
CA PRO A 65 -0.58 -1.52 12.22
C PRO A 65 -1.97 -0.89 12.39
N SER A 66 -2.34 -0.48 13.61
CA SER A 66 -3.58 0.25 13.88
C SER A 66 -3.70 1.58 13.12
N LEU A 67 -2.59 2.23 12.75
CA LEU A 67 -2.64 3.48 11.99
C LEU A 67 -3.22 3.27 10.60
N GLU A 68 -2.87 2.19 9.91
CA GLU A 68 -3.40 1.89 8.58
C GLU A 68 -4.92 1.70 8.62
N HIS A 69 -5.43 1.01 9.65
CA HIS A 69 -6.86 0.86 9.87
C HIS A 69 -7.56 2.20 10.16
N LEU A 70 -6.92 3.07 10.95
CA LEU A 70 -7.44 4.40 11.21
C LEU A 70 -7.52 5.24 9.93
N LEU A 71 -6.45 5.27 9.13
CA LEU A 71 -6.42 6.00 7.86
C LEU A 71 -7.49 5.49 6.89
N TYR A 72 -7.65 4.17 6.79
CA TYR A 72 -8.71 3.56 5.98
C TYR A 72 -10.10 4.01 6.43
N ASN A 73 -10.40 3.92 7.73
CA ASN A 73 -11.69 4.32 8.28
C ASN A 73 -11.97 5.80 8.03
N LEU A 74 -11.02 6.69 8.33
CA LEU A 74 -11.17 8.13 8.10
C LEU A 74 -11.42 8.44 6.61
N GLY A 75 -10.71 7.78 5.71
CA GLY A 75 -10.90 7.93 4.27
C GLY A 75 -12.29 7.44 3.83
N ARG A 76 -12.72 6.27 4.29
CA ARG A 76 -14.04 5.70 4.00
C ARG A 76 -15.15 6.58 4.51
N ASP A 77 -15.05 7.05 5.75
CA ASP A 77 -16.07 7.87 6.40
C ASP A 77 -16.19 9.22 5.67
N MET A 78 -15.06 9.80 5.22
CA MET A 78 -15.06 10.98 4.36
C MET A 78 -15.78 10.75 3.01
N LEU A 79 -15.63 9.59 2.38
CA LEU A 79 -16.36 9.24 1.15
C LEU A 79 -17.87 9.13 1.38
N LEU A 80 -18.29 8.56 2.51
CA LEU A 80 -19.69 8.43 2.89
C LEU A 80 -20.30 9.79 3.22
N ASP A 81 -19.66 10.53 4.13
CA ASP A 81 -20.23 11.73 4.73
C ASP A 81 -20.18 12.92 3.79
N LYS A 82 -19.05 13.12 3.10
CA LYS A 82 -18.83 14.29 2.25
C LYS A 82 -19.18 14.03 0.80
N TYR A 83 -18.82 12.87 0.26
CA TYR A 83 -18.97 12.56 -1.16
C TYR A 83 -20.19 11.68 -1.48
N LYS A 84 -20.96 11.27 -0.45
CA LYS A 84 -22.22 10.53 -0.57
C LYS A 84 -22.08 9.26 -1.41
N TYR A 85 -20.96 8.56 -1.25
CA TYR A 85 -20.76 7.24 -1.84
C TYR A 85 -21.77 6.22 -1.28
N PRO A 86 -22.03 5.10 -1.98
CA PRO A 86 -23.01 4.11 -1.56
C PRO A 86 -22.76 3.61 -0.13
N PRO A 87 -23.79 3.56 0.74
CA PRO A 87 -23.63 3.27 2.17
C PRO A 87 -23.10 1.86 2.44
N GLU A 88 -23.20 0.95 1.48
CA GLU A 88 -22.72 -0.44 1.58
C GLU A 88 -21.22 -0.51 1.84
N ILE A 89 -20.44 0.51 1.45
CA ILE A 89 -18.99 0.51 1.68
C ILE A 89 -18.63 0.60 3.18
N SER A 90 -19.55 1.05 4.03
CA SER A 90 -19.37 1.05 5.50
C SER A 90 -19.18 -0.35 6.09
N LYS A 91 -19.59 -1.39 5.35
CA LYS A 91 -19.55 -2.80 5.78
C LYS A 91 -18.31 -3.54 5.27
N LEU A 92 -17.45 -2.87 4.51
CA LEU A 92 -16.15 -3.37 4.03
C LEU A 92 -15.07 -3.08 5.07
#